data_AF-A0A933XPE5-F1
#
_entry.id   AF-A0A933XPE5-F1
#
_cell.length_a   1.000
_cell.length_b   1.000
_cell.length_c   1.000
_cell.angle_alpha   90.00
_cell.angle_beta   90.00
_cell.angle_gamma   90.00
#
_symmetry.space_group_name_H-M   'P 1'
#
loop_
_entity.id
_entity.type
_entity.pdbx_description
1 polymer ?
#
loop_
_entity_poly.entity_id
_entity_poly.type
_entity_poly.pdbx_seq_one_letter_code
_entity_poly.pdbx_strand_id
1 'polypeptide(L)'
;MINAISKSSRKILGTFTYGWEELGYYTKWLHGDKELAKKLKGPALELGGIQSEYSEILLEKFKELIEDENYRERLKEHYHLFKKRLREIRDEDLCLCGSSKQWQDCCAKLHDKLGAFAEDEHDIPIKPNLGRNDPCHCGSGKKYKKCCCSRDEGLNNPLEK
;
A
#
# COMPACT_ATOMS: atom_id res chain seq x y z
N MET A 1 0.02 -6.04 1.74
CA MET A 1 -0.01 -7.32 1.01
C MET A 1 0.08 -7.04 -0.49
N ILE A 2 0.96 -7.73 -1.21
CA ILE A 2 1.23 -7.57 -2.65
C ILE A 2 1.05 -8.93 -3.31
N ASN A 3 0.24 -9.03 -4.36
CA ASN A 3 -0.04 -10.29 -5.03
C ASN A 3 0.62 -10.34 -6.42
N ALA A 4 1.36 -11.41 -6.70
CA ALA A 4 1.69 -11.78 -8.07
C ALA A 4 0.52 -12.56 -8.67
N ILE A 5 0.04 -12.13 -9.84
CA ILE A 5 -1.17 -12.69 -10.46
C ILE A 5 -0.85 -13.15 -11.88
N SER A 6 -1.25 -14.37 -12.20
CA SER A 6 -1.19 -14.90 -13.56
C SER A 6 -2.09 -14.07 -14.48
N LYS A 7 -1.54 -13.54 -15.57
CA LYS A 7 -2.33 -12.75 -16.53
C LYS A 7 -3.42 -13.57 -17.22
N SER A 8 -3.14 -14.84 -17.54
CA SER A 8 -4.06 -15.73 -18.26
C SER A 8 -5.16 -16.28 -17.34
N SER A 9 -4.79 -16.79 -16.18
CA SER A 9 -5.74 -17.47 -15.28
C SER A 9 -6.32 -16.58 -14.19
N ARG A 10 -5.77 -15.37 -13.99
CA ARG A 10 -6.09 -14.44 -12.89
C ARG A 10 -5.90 -15.04 -11.49
N LYS A 11 -5.25 -16.20 -11.37
CA LYS A 11 -4.90 -16.82 -10.11
C LYS A 11 -3.73 -16.12 -9.44
N ILE A 12 -3.74 -16.08 -8.11
CA ILE A 12 -2.60 -15.62 -7.32
C ILE A 12 -1.51 -16.70 -7.37
N LEU A 13 -0.30 -16.30 -7.72
CA LEU A 13 0.89 -17.15 -7.81
C LEU A 13 1.82 -16.98 -6.60
N GLY A 14 1.62 -15.93 -5.82
CA GLY A 14 2.36 -15.66 -4.60
C GLY A 14 1.88 -14.38 -3.95
N THR A 15 1.94 -14.35 -2.62
CA THR A 15 1.58 -13.18 -1.82
C THR A 15 2.77 -12.74 -0.99
N PHE A 16 3.11 -11.47 -1.08
CA PHE A 16 4.29 -10.87 -0.45
C PHE A 16 3.92 -9.75 0.51
N THR A 17 4.79 -9.51 1.46
CA THR A 17 4.86 -8.29 2.27
C THR A 17 6.13 -7.52 1.94
N TYR A 18 6.11 -6.23 2.26
CA TYR A 18 7.28 -5.38 2.14
C TYR A 18 7.28 -4.39 3.29
N GLY A 19 8.15 -4.61 4.27
CA GLY A 19 8.32 -3.68 5.37
C GLY A 19 9.45 -2.70 5.11
N TRP A 20 9.13 -1.44 4.81
CA TRP A 20 10.14 -0.41 4.51
C TRP A 20 10.62 0.39 5.73
N GLU A 21 9.90 0.33 6.85
CA GLU A 21 10.29 1.04 8.07
C GLU A 21 11.61 0.54 8.69
N GLU A 22 12.15 1.36 9.58
CA GLU A 22 13.34 1.00 10.33
C GLU A 22 13.09 -0.15 11.32
N LEU A 23 14.14 -0.91 11.64
CA LEU A 23 14.00 -2.08 12.52
C LEU A 23 13.44 -1.70 13.90
N GLY A 24 13.76 -0.51 14.39
CA GLY A 24 13.25 0.03 15.64
C GLY A 24 11.72 0.20 15.65
N TYR A 25 11.13 0.61 14.50
CA TYR A 25 9.68 0.71 14.35
C TYR A 25 9.02 -0.64 14.55
N TYR A 26 9.44 -1.67 13.81
CA TYR A 26 8.86 -3.01 13.92
C TYR A 26 9.12 -3.66 15.28
N THR A 27 10.28 -3.40 15.89
CA THR A 27 10.58 -3.89 17.24
C THR A 27 9.60 -3.29 18.26
N LYS A 28 9.32 -1.98 18.18
CA LYS A 28 8.33 -1.33 19.04
C LYS A 28 6.92 -1.89 18.78
N TRP A 29 6.56 -2.05 17.51
CA TRP A 29 5.27 -2.60 17.10
C TRP A 29 5.04 -4.02 17.63
N LEU A 30 6.08 -4.84 17.66
CA LEU A 30 6.05 -6.20 18.18
C LEU A 30 6.44 -6.31 19.66
N HIS A 31 6.23 -5.25 20.45
CA HIS A 31 6.46 -5.25 21.90
C HIS A 31 7.87 -5.69 22.32
N GLY A 32 8.89 -5.41 21.51
CA GLY A 32 10.29 -5.72 21.79
C GLY A 32 10.86 -6.93 21.06
N ASP A 33 10.06 -7.70 20.30
CA ASP A 33 10.54 -8.87 19.56
C ASP A 33 11.38 -8.48 18.33
N LYS A 34 12.70 -8.45 18.51
CA LYS A 34 13.67 -8.12 17.45
C LYS A 34 13.78 -9.20 16.38
N GLU A 35 13.58 -10.47 16.70
CA GLU A 35 13.75 -11.56 15.75
C GLU A 35 12.59 -11.62 14.76
N LEU A 36 11.38 -11.41 15.27
CA LEU A 36 10.22 -11.25 14.41
C LEU A 36 10.27 -9.92 13.63
N ALA A 37 10.74 -8.83 14.24
CA ALA A 37 10.92 -7.55 13.55
C ALA A 37 11.87 -7.65 12.35
N LYS A 38 12.97 -8.42 12.46
CA LYS A 38 13.88 -8.68 11.34
C LYS A 38 13.20 -9.39 10.17
N LYS A 39 12.25 -10.29 10.44
CA LYS A 39 11.50 -11.02 9.41
C LYS A 39 10.47 -10.15 8.70
N LEU A 40 10.00 -9.09 9.34
CA LEU A 40 9.05 -8.13 8.76
C LEU A 40 9.73 -7.03 7.95
N LYS A 41 10.97 -6.65 8.31
CA LYS A 41 11.74 -5.66 7.56
C LYS A 41 12.18 -6.26 6.22
N GLY A 42 11.86 -5.56 5.13
CA GLY A 42 12.16 -5.98 3.77
C GLY A 42 11.05 -6.81 3.12
N PRO A 43 11.28 -7.28 1.88
CA PRO A 43 10.32 -8.11 1.16
C PRO A 43 10.35 -9.55 1.69
N ALA A 44 9.17 -10.12 1.94
CA ALA A 44 9.03 -11.48 2.45
C ALA A 44 7.76 -12.17 1.89
N LEU A 45 7.71 -13.51 1.98
CA LEU A 45 6.47 -14.24 1.77
C LEU A 45 5.49 -13.91 2.89
N GLU A 46 4.24 -13.67 2.53
CA GLU A 46 3.18 -13.47 3.52
C GLU A 46 2.78 -14.82 4.14
N LEU A 47 2.89 -14.92 5.46
CA LEU A 47 2.67 -16.17 6.21
C LEU A 47 1.25 -16.73 6.05
N GLY A 48 0.24 -15.87 5.93
CA GLY A 48 -1.16 -16.25 5.68
C GLY A 48 -1.61 -16.10 4.22
N GLY A 49 -0.67 -15.80 3.32
CA GLY A 49 -0.96 -15.52 1.92
C GLY A 49 -1.06 -16.80 1.07
N ILE A 50 -1.63 -16.66 -0.14
CA ILE A 50 -1.65 -17.75 -1.11
C ILE A 50 -0.25 -17.90 -1.70
N GLN A 51 0.33 -19.09 -1.59
CA GLN A 51 1.63 -19.43 -2.17
C GLN A 51 1.49 -20.55 -3.20
N SER A 52 2.32 -20.52 -4.23
CA SER A 52 2.43 -21.56 -5.26
C SER A 52 3.88 -22.02 -5.40
N GLU A 53 4.14 -22.99 -6.28
CA GLU A 53 5.50 -23.41 -6.64
C GLU A 53 6.38 -22.26 -7.18
N TYR A 54 5.76 -21.17 -7.66
CA TYR A 54 6.45 -20.00 -8.19
C TYR A 54 6.75 -18.93 -7.13
N SER A 55 6.28 -19.08 -5.89
CA SER A 55 6.35 -18.01 -4.88
C SER A 55 7.77 -17.53 -4.61
N GLU A 56 8.73 -18.45 -4.46
CA GLU A 56 10.12 -18.12 -4.16
C GLU A 56 10.78 -17.35 -5.31
N ILE A 57 10.66 -17.85 -6.54
CA ILE A 57 11.24 -17.17 -7.71
C ILE A 57 10.58 -15.81 -7.97
N LEU A 58 9.28 -15.68 -7.69
CA LEU A 58 8.58 -14.41 -7.79
C LEU A 58 8.95 -13.44 -6.66
N LEU A 59 9.27 -13.93 -5.46
CA LEU A 59 9.83 -13.11 -4.39
C LEU A 59 11.20 -12.55 -4.78
N GLU A 60 12.07 -13.36 -5.40
CA GLU A 60 13.36 -12.86 -5.91
C GLU A 60 13.17 -11.78 -6.98
N LYS A 61 12.21 -11.97 -7.90
CA LYS A 61 11.85 -10.92 -8.86
C LYS A 61 11.28 -9.67 -8.20
N PHE A 62 10.53 -9.83 -7.11
CA PHE A 62 10.03 -8.70 -6.35
C PHE A 62 11.16 -7.95 -5.63
N LYS A 63 12.17 -8.66 -5.09
CA LYS A 63 13.39 -8.07 -4.54
C LYS A 63 14.10 -7.21 -5.58
N GLU A 64 14.32 -7.73 -6.79
CA GLU A 64 14.90 -6.96 -7.91
C GLU A 64 14.07 -5.70 -8.23
N LEU A 65 12.73 -5.81 -8.26
CA LEU A 65 11.85 -4.68 -8.56
C LEU A 65 11.89 -3.57 -7.50
N ILE A 66 11.99 -3.94 -6.22
CA ILE A 66 12.06 -2.91 -5.17
C ILE A 66 13.41 -2.21 -5.14
N GLU A 67 14.48 -2.74 -5.74
CA GLU A 67 15.76 -2.03 -5.79
C GLU A 67 15.65 -0.70 -6.55
N ASP A 68 14.75 -0.62 -7.55
CA ASP A 68 14.39 0.64 -8.21
C ASP A 68 13.73 1.61 -7.23
N GLU A 69 14.44 2.71 -6.95
CA GLU A 69 13.98 3.78 -6.07
C GLU A 69 12.64 4.38 -6.52
N ASN A 70 12.42 4.59 -7.83
CA ASN A 70 11.16 5.13 -8.33
C ASN A 70 10.01 4.15 -8.14
N TYR A 71 10.26 2.84 -8.26
CA TYR A 71 9.26 1.81 -7.97
C TYR A 71 8.91 1.81 -6.49
N ARG A 72 9.93 1.81 -5.62
CA ARG A 72 9.81 1.82 -4.17
C ARG A 72 9.01 3.02 -3.67
N GLU A 73 9.36 4.22 -4.12
CA GLU A 73 8.68 5.45 -3.71
C GLU A 73 7.25 5.50 -4.20
N ARG A 74 6.97 5.05 -5.44
CA ARG A 74 5.59 4.94 -5.93
C ARG A 74 4.75 3.96 -5.11
N LEU A 75 5.34 2.84 -4.66
CA LEU A 75 4.65 1.86 -3.82
C LEU A 75 4.32 2.44 -2.45
N LYS A 76 5.28 3.15 -1.82
CA LYS A 76 5.05 3.88 -0.56
C LYS A 76 3.96 4.93 -0.74
N GLU A 77 4.02 5.74 -1.79
CA GLU A 77 3.01 6.76 -2.06
C GLU A 77 1.61 6.16 -2.20
N HIS A 78 1.48 5.05 -2.94
CA HIS A 78 0.21 4.34 -3.08
C HIS A 78 -0.35 3.87 -1.74
N TYR A 79 0.51 3.38 -0.84
CA TYR A 79 0.11 3.00 0.52
C TYR A 79 -0.42 4.18 1.32
N HIS A 80 0.24 5.34 1.27
CA HIS A 80 -0.22 6.55 1.98
C HIS A 80 -1.54 7.06 1.42
N LEU A 81 -1.73 7.06 0.10
CA LEU A 81 -3.00 7.42 -0.53
C LEU A 81 -4.13 6.50 -0.09
N PHE A 82 -3.87 5.20 -0.02
CA PHE A 82 -4.83 4.22 0.48
C PHE A 82 -5.18 4.46 1.96
N LYS A 83 -4.17 4.65 2.82
CA LYS A 83 -4.36 4.97 4.25
C LYS A 83 -5.14 6.27 4.46
N LYS A 84 -4.84 7.33 3.70
CA LYS A 84 -5.60 8.57 3.70
C LYS A 84 -7.05 8.32 3.33
N ARG A 85 -7.31 7.57 2.25
CA ARG A 85 -8.67 7.24 1.83
C ARG A 85 -9.42 6.44 2.90
N LEU A 86 -8.75 5.55 3.64
CA LEU A 86 -9.34 4.83 4.77
C LEU A 86 -9.74 5.76 5.92
N ARG A 87 -9.02 6.87 6.16
CA ARG A 87 -9.39 7.87 7.18
C ARG A 87 -10.60 8.71 6.79
N GLU A 88 -10.83 8.85 5.48
CA GLU A 88 -11.92 9.64 4.91
C GLU A 88 -13.18 8.80 4.60
N ILE A 89 -13.13 7.47 4.77
CA ILE A 89 -14.27 6.61 4.48
C ILE A 89 -15.35 6.83 5.52
N ARG A 90 -16.58 7.04 5.06
CA ARG A 90 -17.76 7.14 5.94
C ARG A 90 -18.46 5.79 6.01
N ASP A 91 -19.27 5.61 7.04
CA ASP A 91 -20.01 4.36 7.27
C ASP A 91 -20.89 3.97 6.09
N GLU A 92 -21.52 4.96 5.44
CA GLU A 92 -22.37 4.76 4.27
C GLU A 92 -21.61 4.53 2.95
N ASP A 93 -20.30 4.77 2.89
CA ASP A 93 -19.53 4.59 1.66
C ASP A 93 -19.38 3.09 1.33
N LEU A 94 -19.25 2.75 0.04
CA LEU A 94 -18.95 1.37 -0.37
C LEU A 94 -17.58 0.92 0.15
N CYS A 95 -17.51 -0.31 0.63
CA CYS A 95 -16.30 -0.90 1.17
C CYS A 95 -15.23 -1.11 0.10
N LEU A 96 -14.01 -0.65 0.36
CA LEU A 96 -12.87 -0.71 -0.57
C LEU A 96 -12.27 -2.12 -0.73
N CYS A 97 -12.73 -3.11 0.04
CA CYS A 97 -12.27 -4.49 -0.11
C CYS A 97 -12.86 -5.22 -1.32
N GLY A 98 -13.83 -4.60 -2.01
CA GLY A 98 -14.48 -5.16 -3.21
C GLY A 98 -15.70 -6.05 -2.92
N SER A 99 -16.21 -6.06 -1.68
CA SER A 99 -17.39 -6.84 -1.29
C SER A 99 -18.73 -6.27 -1.79
N SER A 100 -18.73 -5.10 -2.44
CA SER A 100 -19.91 -4.33 -2.85
C SER A 100 -20.87 -3.95 -1.71
N LYS A 101 -20.49 -4.19 -0.45
CA LYS A 101 -21.24 -3.79 0.76
C LYS A 101 -20.84 -2.40 1.23
N GLN A 102 -21.64 -1.76 2.07
CA GLN A 102 -21.26 -0.54 2.78
C GLN A 102 -20.11 -0.84 3.76
N TRP A 103 -19.29 0.17 4.06
CA TRP A 103 -18.14 0.06 4.95
C TRP A 103 -18.53 -0.48 6.33
N GLN A 104 -19.57 0.10 6.92
CA GLN A 104 -20.12 -0.27 8.24
C GLN A 104 -20.50 -1.77 8.33
N ASP A 105 -21.02 -2.33 7.24
CA ASP A 105 -21.52 -3.70 7.17
C ASP A 105 -20.47 -4.72 6.71
N CYS A 106 -19.23 -4.28 6.48
CA CYS A 106 -18.17 -5.12 5.93
C CYS A 106 -16.90 -5.08 6.80
N CYS A 107 -16.03 -4.11 6.54
CA CYS A 107 -14.71 -4.07 7.16
C CYS A 107 -14.66 -3.14 8.37
N ALA A 108 -15.66 -2.29 8.63
CA ALA A 108 -15.68 -1.42 9.80
C ALA A 108 -15.41 -2.21 11.09
N LYS A 109 -16.05 -3.36 11.29
CA LYS A 109 -15.84 -4.26 12.44
C LYS A 109 -14.42 -4.80 12.57
N LEU A 110 -13.70 -4.95 11.45
CA LEU A 110 -12.30 -5.37 11.43
C LEU A 110 -11.36 -4.21 11.76
N HIS A 111 -11.73 -2.99 11.38
CA HIS A 111 -10.92 -1.79 11.60
C HIS A 111 -11.17 -1.12 12.96
N ASP A 112 -12.35 -1.29 13.55
CA ASP A 112 -12.70 -0.81 14.89
C ASP A 112 -11.83 -1.49 15.97
N LYS A 113 -11.47 -2.78 15.76
CA LYS A 113 -10.47 -3.50 16.58
C LYS A 113 -9.02 -3.17 16.23
N LEU A 114 -8.76 -2.59 15.06
CA LEU A 114 -7.42 -2.14 14.61
C LEU A 114 -7.20 -0.64 14.89
N GLY A 115 -8.00 -0.02 15.77
CA GLY A 115 -7.76 1.30 16.36
C GLY A 115 -6.46 1.42 17.19
N ALA A 116 -5.39 0.73 16.81
CA ALA A 116 -4.09 0.70 17.45
C ALA A 116 -2.96 1.25 16.56
N PHE A 117 -3.29 2.12 15.60
CA PHE A 117 -2.31 3.02 14.97
C PHE A 117 -2.92 4.42 14.89
N ALA A 118 -3.30 4.94 16.06
CA ALA A 118 -3.35 6.36 16.26
C ALA A 118 -1.94 6.92 16.01
N GLU A 119 -1.86 7.89 15.10
CA GLU A 119 -0.70 8.76 14.86
C GLU A 119 0.57 8.07 14.36
N ASP A 120 0.61 7.69 13.07
CA ASP A 120 1.90 7.66 12.36
C ASP A 120 2.33 9.13 12.17
N GLU A 121 3.25 9.60 13.01
CA GLU A 121 3.89 10.93 12.96
C GLU A 121 4.76 11.14 11.68
N HIS A 122 4.78 10.15 10.78
CA HIS A 122 5.49 10.15 9.49
C HIS A 122 4.53 10.30 8.30
N ASP A 123 3.46 11.10 8.43
CA ASP A 123 2.64 11.51 7.28
C ASP A 123 3.50 12.47 6.41
N ILE A 124 4.34 11.89 5.55
CA ILE A 124 5.12 12.64 4.55
C ILE A 124 4.09 13.42 3.70
N PRO A 125 4.25 14.74 3.49
CA PRO A 125 3.39 15.47 2.57
C PRO A 125 3.42 14.78 1.21
N ILE A 126 2.29 14.19 0.81
CA ILE A 126 2.12 13.49 -0.47
C ILE A 126 2.05 14.54 -1.57
N LYS A 127 3.17 15.21 -1.83
CA LYS A 127 3.43 15.76 -3.15
C LYS A 127 4.22 14.68 -3.89
N PRO A 128 3.59 13.89 -4.77
CA PRO A 128 4.32 13.07 -5.71
C PRO A 128 5.40 13.93 -6.34
N ASN A 129 6.67 13.60 -6.11
CA ASN A 129 7.77 14.26 -6.81
C ASN A 129 7.88 13.66 -8.22
N LEU A 130 6.74 13.63 -8.92
CA LEU A 130 6.55 13.02 -10.23
C LEU A 130 6.63 14.12 -11.29
N GLY A 131 7.50 13.90 -12.27
CA GLY A 131 7.45 14.61 -13.53
C GLY A 131 6.13 14.34 -14.24
N ARG A 132 5.63 15.35 -14.98
CA ARG A 132 4.37 15.26 -15.74
C ARG A 132 4.27 14.04 -16.66
N ASN A 133 5.42 13.51 -17.12
CA ASN A 133 5.49 12.37 -18.03
C ASN A 133 5.64 11.01 -17.34
N ASP A 134 5.87 10.97 -16.02
CA ASP A 134 6.12 9.74 -15.28
C ASP A 134 4.85 8.89 -15.16
N PRO A 135 4.95 7.57 -14.94
CA PRO A 135 3.80 6.73 -14.63
C PRO A 135 3.05 7.27 -13.41
N CYS A 136 1.72 7.37 -13.51
CA CYS A 136 0.90 7.93 -12.43
C CYS A 136 0.90 7.03 -11.19
N HIS A 137 1.04 7.62 -10.00
CA HIS A 137 1.06 6.94 -8.69
C HIS A 137 -0.20 6.10 -8.39
N CYS A 138 -1.35 6.43 -8.99
CA CYS A 138 -2.58 5.65 -8.81
C CYS A 138 -2.51 4.25 -9.45
N GLY A 139 -1.44 3.90 -10.16
CA GLY A 139 -1.25 2.57 -10.76
C GLY A 139 -2.02 2.36 -12.06
N SER A 140 -2.59 3.42 -12.66
CA SER A 140 -3.36 3.32 -13.92
C SER A 140 -2.53 2.98 -15.16
N GLY A 141 -1.20 3.03 -15.06
CA GLY A 141 -0.28 2.89 -16.20
C GLY A 141 -0.27 4.09 -17.16
N LYS A 142 -1.07 5.12 -16.91
CA LYS A 142 -1.07 6.37 -17.70
C LYS A 142 0.03 7.31 -17.20
N LYS A 143 0.50 8.21 -18.09
CA LYS A 143 1.36 9.34 -17.70
C LYS A 143 0.64 10.21 -16.67
N TYR A 144 1.35 10.73 -15.67
CA TYR A 144 0.80 11.51 -14.57
C TYR A 144 -0.07 12.68 -15.06
N LYS A 145 0.41 13.44 -16.05
CA LYS A 145 -0.35 14.54 -16.69
C LYS A 145 -1.68 14.15 -17.35
N LYS A 146 -1.89 12.86 -17.63
CA LYS A 146 -3.13 12.33 -18.24
C LYS A 146 -3.99 11.57 -17.23
N CYS A 147 -3.68 11.68 -15.93
CA CYS A 147 -4.35 10.95 -14.87
C CYS A 147 -4.58 11.84 -13.65
N CYS A 148 -3.82 11.68 -12.57
CA CYS A 148 -4.08 12.38 -11.31
C CYS A 148 -3.60 13.85 -11.27
N CYS A 149 -2.78 14.31 -12.22
CA CYS A 149 -2.17 15.65 -12.19
C CYS A 149 -3.15 16.78 -11.85
N SER A 150 -4.29 16.87 -12.55
CA SER A 150 -5.28 17.93 -12.30
C SER A 150 -6.01 17.78 -10.96
N ARG A 151 -6.17 16.54 -10.47
CA ARG A 151 -6.79 16.27 -9.16
C ARG A 151 -5.85 16.69 -8.03
N ASP A 152 -4.57 16.39 -8.18
CA ASP A 152 -3.54 16.66 -7.18
C ASP A 152 -3.14 18.14 -7.15
N GLU A 153 -3.21 18.84 -8.29
CA GLU A 153 -3.06 20.31 -8.36
C GLU A 153 -4.14 21.03 -7.52
N GLY A 154 -5.39 20.56 -7.56
CA GLY A 154 -6.51 21.14 -6.81
C GLY A 154 -6.49 20.87 -5.29
N LEU A 155 -5.71 19.89 -4.82
CA LEU A 155 -5.53 19.60 -3.39
C LEU A 155 -4.49 20.51 -2.71
N ASN A 156 -3.73 21.29 -3.50
CA ASN A 156 -2.67 22.16 -3.00
C ASN A 156 -3.08 23.64 -2.85
N ASN A 157 -4.35 23.99 -3.08
CA ASN A 157 -4.88 25.32 -2.81
C ASN A 157 -6.27 25.24 -2.12
N PRO A 158 -6.32 25.15 -0.78
CA PRO A 158 -7.58 25.00 -0.04
C PRO A 158 -8.45 26.27 0.05
N LEU A 159 -8.27 27.29 -0.81
CA LEU A 159 -8.99 28.57 -0.72
C LEU A 159 -9.85 28.98 -1.92
N GLU A 160 -10.20 28.07 -2.83
CA GLU A 160 -11.27 28.36 -3.80
C GLU A 160 -12.22 27.18 -3.98
N LYS A 161 -13.14 27.02 -3.02
CA LYS A 161 -14.54 26.60 -3.23
C LYS A 161 -15.42 27.15 -2.13
#